data_AF-A0A431U576-F1
#
_entry.id   AF-A0A431U576-F1
#
_cell.length_a   1.000
_cell.length_b   1.000
_cell.length_c   1.000
_cell.angle_alpha   90.00
_cell.angle_beta   90.00
_cell.angle_gamma   90.00
#
_symmetry.space_group_name_H-M   'P 1'
#
loop_
_entity.id
_entity.type
_entity.pdbx_description
1 polymer ?
#
loop_
_entity_poly.entity_id
_entity_poly.type
_entity_poly.pdbx_seq_one_letter_code
_entity_poly.pdbx_strand_id
1 'polypeptide(L)' 'MVSSSNQPTKLNELQISLLRLFERGMSDEEVLELRRVLVAHMSQKMLDEVERIDAERGYTTEDYERMLNAPS' A
#
# COMPACT_ATOMS: atom_id res chain seq x y z
N MET A 1 9.45 -25.79 -2.66
CA MET A 1 8.25 -26.04 -3.48
C MET A 1 7.24 -24.92 -3.23
N VAL A 2 6.46 -24.59 -4.24
CA VAL A 2 5.84 -23.28 -4.55
C VAL A 2 4.74 -22.84 -3.57
N SER A 3 4.71 -21.52 -3.37
CA SER A 3 3.80 -20.63 -2.64
C SER A 3 2.30 -20.93 -2.75
N SER A 4 1.56 -20.70 -1.67
CA SER A 4 0.11 -20.48 -1.71
C SER A 4 -0.21 -19.10 -1.14
N SER A 5 -0.03 -18.07 -1.94
CA SER A 5 -0.60 -16.75 -1.65
C SER A 5 -2.12 -16.89 -1.71
N ASN A 6 -2.79 -16.74 -0.57
CA ASN A 6 -4.25 -16.72 -0.42
C ASN A 6 -4.83 -15.48 -1.11
N GLN A 7 -4.77 -15.46 -2.45
CA GLN A 7 -5.32 -14.38 -3.25
C GLN A 7 -6.84 -14.49 -3.20
N PRO A 8 -7.56 -13.44 -2.74
CA PRO A 8 -9.01 -13.45 -2.78
C PRO A 8 -9.46 -13.63 -4.23
N THR A 9 -10.13 -14.75 -4.51
CA THR A 9 -10.60 -15.11 -5.85
C THR A 9 -11.79 -14.26 -6.30
N LYS A 10 -12.38 -13.47 -5.40
CA LYS A 10 -13.54 -12.62 -5.66
C LYS A 10 -13.20 -11.16 -5.43
N LEU A 11 -13.47 -10.33 -6.43
CA LEU A 11 -13.38 -8.88 -6.32
C LEU A 11 -14.43 -8.36 -5.34
N ASN A 12 -14.08 -7.35 -4.56
CA ASN A 12 -15.02 -6.64 -3.71
C ASN A 12 -15.87 -5.64 -4.53
N GLU A 13 -16.95 -5.15 -3.94
CA GLU A 13 -17.90 -4.25 -4.61
C GLU A 13 -17.26 -2.97 -5.16
N LEU A 14 -16.23 -2.44 -4.48
CA LEU A 14 -15.50 -1.26 -4.96
C LEU A 14 -14.66 -1.58 -6.19
N GLN A 15 -13.96 -2.72 -6.20
CA GLN A 15 -13.18 -3.18 -7.35
C GLN A 15 -14.08 -3.41 -8.56
N ILE A 16 -15.26 -4.00 -8.38
CA ILE A 16 -16.26 -4.18 -9.45
C ILE A 16 -16.78 -2.83 -9.96
N SER A 17 -17.04 -1.89 -9.05
CA SER A 17 -17.51 -0.54 -9.41
C SER A 17 -16.45 0.24 -10.19
N LEU A 18 -15.17 0.11 -9.83
CA LEU A 18 -14.05 0.68 -10.59
C LEU A 18 -13.96 0.09 -12.00
N LEU A 19 -14.09 -1.24 -12.15
CA LEU A 19 -14.10 -1.88 -13.46
C LEU A 19 -15.23 -1.36 -14.36
N ARG A 20 -16.44 -1.17 -13.80
CA ARG A 20 -17.58 -0.57 -14.52
C ARG A 20 -17.35 0.89 -14.88
N LEU A 21 -16.68 1.65 -14.02
CA LEU A 21 -16.31 3.04 -14.32
C LEU A 21 -15.38 3.12 -15.55
N PHE A 22 -14.49 2.13 -15.71
CA PHE A 22 -13.54 2.03 -16.83
C PHE A 22 -14.11 1.37 -18.09
N GLU A 23 -15.36 0.88 -18.07
CA GLU A 23 -16.03 0.41 -19.30
C GLU A 23 -16.21 1.55 -20.30
N ARG A 24 -16.29 2.79 -19.81
CA ARG A 24 -16.06 3.98 -20.63
C ARG A 24 -14.56 4.12 -20.82
N GLY A 25 -14.09 4.01 -22.07
CA GLY A 25 -12.68 4.19 -22.39
C GLY A 25 -12.11 5.46 -21.76
N MET A 26 -10.99 5.32 -21.08
CA MET A 26 -10.22 6.43 -20.52
C MET A 26 -9.01 6.71 -21.41
N SER A 27 -8.64 7.97 -21.49
CA SER A 27 -7.33 8.36 -22.02
C SER A 27 -6.20 7.89 -21.08
N ASP A 28 -5.00 7.72 -21.63
CA ASP A 28 -3.82 7.36 -20.83
C ASP A 28 -3.52 8.38 -19.72
N GLU A 29 -3.88 9.64 -19.93
CA GLU A 29 -3.72 10.72 -18.97
C GLU A 29 -4.65 10.55 -17.75
N GLU A 30 -5.93 10.27 -17.99
CA GLU A 30 -6.90 9.97 -16.92
C GLU A 30 -6.50 8.70 -16.15
N VAL A 31 -5.95 7.68 -16.83
CA VAL A 31 -5.45 6.46 -16.19
C VAL A 31 -4.28 6.77 -15.26
N LEU A 32 -3.36 7.65 -15.71
CA LEU A 32 -2.21 8.07 -14.93
C LEU A 32 -2.63 8.88 -13.70
N GLU A 33 -3.57 9.80 -13.85
CA GLU A 33 -4.12 10.60 -12.73
C GLU A 33 -4.72 9.70 -11.66
N LEU A 34 -5.57 8.75 -12.06
CA LEU A 34 -6.20 7.84 -11.11
C LEU A 34 -5.17 6.94 -10.40
N ARG A 35 -4.17 6.46 -11.16
CA ARG A 35 -3.06 5.69 -10.57
C ARG A 35 -2.34 6.49 -9.49
N ARG A 36 -2.08 7.78 -9.71
CA ARG A 36 -1.42 8.65 -8.73
C ARG A 36 -2.26 8.78 -7.45
N VAL A 37 -3.58 8.96 -7.57
CA VAL A 37 -4.47 9.05 -6.41
C VAL A 37 -4.45 7.76 -5.60
N LEU A 38 -4.55 6.60 -6.25
CA LEU A 38 -4.50 5.30 -5.58
C LEU A 38 -3.15 5.08 -4.88
N VAL A 39 -2.04 5.34 -5.57
CA VAL A 39 -0.69 5.18 -4.99
C VAL A 39 -0.50 6.11 -3.80
N ALA A 40 -0.86 7.38 -3.92
CA ALA A 40 -0.74 8.35 -2.82
C ALA A 40 -1.52 7.89 -1.58
N HIS A 41 -2.77 7.43 -1.75
CA HIS A 41 -3.57 6.92 -0.65
C HIS A 41 -2.95 5.68 0.01
N MET A 42 -2.46 4.72 -0.78
CA MET A 42 -1.84 3.51 -0.23
C MET A 42 -0.50 3.81 0.45
N SER A 43 0.30 4.73 -0.09
CA SER A 43 1.54 5.19 0.54
C SER A 43 1.27 5.86 1.88
N GLN A 44 0.26 6.73 1.97
CA GLN A 44 -0.10 7.35 3.25
C GLN A 44 -0.51 6.31 4.29
N LYS A 45 -1.38 5.36 3.92
CA LYS A 45 -1.77 4.27 4.84
C LYS A 45 -0.59 3.45 5.33
N MET A 46 0.41 3.24 4.49
CA MET A 46 1.62 2.51 4.86
C MET A 46 2.43 3.32 5.88
N LEU A 47 2.59 4.63 5.67
CA LEU A 47 3.27 5.50 6.63
C LEU A 47 2.53 5.55 7.97
N ASP A 48 1.22 5.74 7.95
CA ASP A 48 0.40 5.78 9.16
C ASP A 48 0.52 4.47 9.98
N GLU A 49 0.60 3.33 9.28
CA GLU A 49 0.76 2.03 9.93
C GLU A 49 2.16 1.84 10.51
N VAL A 50 3.21 2.33 9.85
CA VAL A 50 4.57 2.35 10.39
C VAL A 50 4.64 3.23 11.64
N GLU A 51 4.10 4.45 11.58
CA GLU A 51 4.04 5.35 12.73
C GLU A 51 3.28 4.73 13.91
N ARG A 52 2.16 4.03 13.63
CA ARG A 52 1.40 3.31 14.65
C ARG A 52 2.22 2.20 15.29
N ILE A 53 2.93 1.39 14.50
CA ILE A 53 3.79 0.31 15.01
C ILE A 53 4.94 0.86 15.84
N ASP A 54 5.56 1.96 15.41
CA ASP A 54 6.66 2.60 16.12
C ASP A 54 6.19 3.16 17.47
N ALA A 55 5.02 3.79 17.50
CA ALA A 55 4.38 4.25 18.71
C ALA A 55 3.98 3.10 19.66
N GLU A 56 3.48 1.98 19.13
CA GLU A 56 3.06 0.81 19.92
C GLU A 56 4.22 -0.01 20.46
N ARG A 57 5.33 -0.11 19.72
CA ARG A 57 6.52 -0.86 20.13
C ARG A 57 7.50 -0.01 20.94
N GLY A 58 7.28 1.31 21.00
CA GLY A 58 8.13 2.24 21.74
C GLY A 58 9.53 2.38 21.14
N TYR A 59 9.70 2.06 19.85
CA TYR A 59 10.99 2.23 19.20
C TYR A 59 11.32 3.70 19.12
N THR A 60 12.39 4.08 19.83
CA THR A 60 12.92 5.44 19.78
C THR A 60 13.80 5.59 18.55
N THR A 61 14.06 6.84 18.12
CA THR A 61 15.04 7.12 17.06
C THR A 61 16.41 6.47 17.34
N GLU A 62 16.77 6.30 18.61
CA GLU A 62 17.99 5.63 19.07
C GLU A 62 17.97 4.10 18.84
N ASP A 63 16.80 3.46 18.78
CA ASP A 63 16.67 2.04 18.46
C ASP A 63 16.86 1.79 16.96
N TYR A 64 16.39 2.70 16.12
CA TYR A 64 16.68 2.72 14.68
C TYR A 64 18.17 2.92 14.41
N GLU A 65 18.79 3.91 15.05
CA GLU A 65 20.23 4.16 14.97
C GLU A 65 21.05 2.94 15.40
N ARG A 66 20.64 2.23 16.46
CA ARG A 66 21.28 0.97 16.88
C ARG A 66 21.14 -0.15 15.85
N MET A 67 19.99 -0.26 15.19
CA MET A 67 19.76 -1.31 14.18
C MET A 67 20.53 -1.04 12.88
N LEU A 68 20.62 0.23 12.48
CA LEU A 68 21.39 0.68 11.30
C LEU A 68 22.91 0.60 11.51
N ASN A 69 23.37 0.80 12.74
CA ASN A 69 24.79 0.73 13.11
C ASN A 69 25.20 -0.63 13.71
N ALA A 70 24.29 -1.61 13.77
CA ALA A 70 24.64 -2.96 14.19
C ALA A 70 25.53 -3.62 13.11
N PRO A 71 26.73 -4.12 13.45
CA PRO A 71 27.57 -4.81 12.49
C PRO A 71 26.88 -6.09 12.01
N SER A 72 26.94 -6.35 10.69
CA SER A 72 26.46 -7.59 10.08
C SER A 72 27.22 -8.82 10.56
#